data_AF-A0A7C4BR58-F1
#
_entry.id   AF-A0A7C4BR58-F1
#
_cell.length_a   1.000
_cell.length_b   1.000
_cell.length_c   1.000
_cell.angle_alpha   90.00
_cell.angle_beta   90.00
_cell.angle_gamma   90.00
#
_symmetry.space_group_name_H-M   'P 1'
#
loop_
_entity.id
_entity.type
_entity.pdbx_description
1 polymer ?
#
loop_
_entity_poly.entity_id
_entity_poly.type
_entity_poly.pdbx_seq_one_letter_code
_entity_poly.pdbx_strand_id
1 'polypeptide(L)'
;MEKKDFEVAHEIARQLVSDDTDVNEASKALEYLILCEDKNEFLVFLRKIIDNGSIVIRSDQTLGYYRNILRACNTHLKDYNNYKDMANVLGWAIRLMRYYRASGYIANAEKTIEAKDDDKQKPDQKGSSYLGNLLMDAMKKKNK
;
A
#
# COMPACT_ATOMS: atom_id res chain seq x y z
N MET A 1 5.77 -1.45 20.51
CA MET A 1 5.60 -2.02 19.15
C MET A 1 6.96 -2.03 18.49
N GLU A 2 7.36 -3.16 17.92
CA GLU A 2 8.65 -3.30 17.26
C GLU A 2 8.66 -2.60 15.90
N LYS A 3 9.86 -2.31 15.36
CA LYS A 3 10.00 -1.70 14.03
C LYS A 3 9.32 -2.52 12.94
N LYS A 4 9.48 -3.85 12.99
CA LYS A 4 8.86 -4.78 12.04
C LYS A 4 7.33 -4.69 12.08
N ASP A 5 6.74 -4.67 13.27
CA ASP A 5 5.27 -4.54 13.43
C ASP A 5 4.74 -3.23 12.86
N PHE A 6 5.49 -2.14 13.01
CA PHE A 6 5.12 -0.86 12.43
C PHE A 6 5.21 -0.87 10.90
N GLU A 7 6.23 -1.51 10.33
CA GLU A 7 6.36 -1.70 8.87
C GLU A 7 5.17 -2.53 8.34
N VAL A 8 4.79 -3.61 9.02
CA VAL A 8 3.61 -4.40 8.66
C VAL A 8 2.33 -3.55 8.75
N ALA A 9 2.16 -2.78 9.81
CA ALA A 9 1.02 -1.86 9.96
C ALA A 9 0.98 -0.80 8.84
N HIS A 10 2.15 -0.29 8.45
CA HIS A 10 2.32 0.63 7.34
C HIS A 10 1.86 0.02 6.01
N GLU A 11 2.31 -1.20 5.69
CA GLU A 11 1.92 -1.89 4.45
C GLU A 11 0.41 -2.19 4.40
N ILE A 12 -0.17 -2.66 5.52
CA ILE A 12 -1.62 -2.88 5.61
C ILE A 12 -2.37 -1.56 5.37
N ALA A 13 -1.94 -0.48 6.02
CA ALA A 13 -2.60 0.82 5.87
C ALA A 13 -2.50 1.36 4.45
N ARG A 14 -1.33 1.25 3.80
CA ARG A 14 -1.16 1.65 2.38
C ARG A 14 -2.10 0.85 1.50
N GLN A 15 -2.09 -0.47 1.60
CA GLN A 15 -2.95 -1.33 0.80
C GLN A 15 -4.43 -0.98 1.00
N LEU A 16 -4.91 -0.92 2.24
CA LEU A 16 -6.32 -0.66 2.51
C LEU A 16 -6.78 0.74 2.08
N VAL A 17 -5.91 1.75 2.15
CA VAL A 17 -6.23 3.09 1.64
C VAL A 17 -6.25 3.12 0.12
N SER A 18 -5.27 2.49 -0.55
CA SER A 18 -5.25 2.37 -2.01
C SER A 18 -6.44 1.58 -2.55
N ASP A 19 -6.93 0.59 -1.80
CA ASP A 19 -8.14 -0.19 -2.12
C ASP A 19 -9.45 0.53 -1.76
N ASP A 20 -9.38 1.82 -1.36
CA ASP A 20 -10.49 2.64 -0.87
C ASP A 20 -11.33 1.99 0.25
N THR A 21 -10.69 1.19 1.11
CA THR A 21 -11.40 0.47 2.19
C THR A 21 -11.84 1.41 3.30
N ASP A 22 -13.12 1.38 3.65
CA ASP A 22 -13.67 2.18 4.75
C ASP A 22 -12.99 1.86 6.10
N VAL A 23 -12.39 2.88 6.72
CA VAL A 23 -11.72 2.82 8.02
C VAL A 23 -12.67 2.33 9.12
N ASN A 24 -13.96 2.66 9.05
CA ASN A 24 -14.95 2.26 10.04
C ASN A 24 -15.24 0.76 9.94
N GLU A 25 -15.29 0.18 8.74
CA GLU A 25 -15.44 -1.27 8.57
C GLU A 25 -14.17 -2.01 9.04
N ALA A 26 -12.99 -1.45 8.78
CA ALA A 26 -11.73 -1.98 9.35
C ALA A 26 -11.73 -1.91 10.89
N SER A 27 -12.30 -0.85 11.47
CA SER A 27 -12.41 -0.67 12.93
C SER A 27 -13.36 -1.72 13.54
N LYS A 28 -14.52 -1.98 12.93
CA LYS A 28 -15.43 -3.07 13.34
C LYS A 28 -14.77 -4.45 13.26
N ALA A 29 -13.95 -4.68 12.23
CA ALA A 29 -13.19 -5.92 12.12
C ALA A 29 -12.18 -6.09 13.27
N LEU A 30 -11.46 -5.01 13.64
CA LEU A 30 -10.57 -5.02 14.81
C LEU A 30 -11.35 -5.27 16.11
N GLU A 31 -12.49 -4.62 16.30
CA GLU A 31 -13.34 -4.83 17.48
C GLU A 31 -13.75 -6.30 17.62
N TYR A 32 -14.11 -6.96 16.52
CA TYR A 32 -14.41 -8.39 16.53
C TYR A 32 -13.18 -9.23 16.92
N LEU A 33 -11.99 -8.95 16.37
CA LEU A 33 -10.76 -9.68 16.73
C LEU A 33 -10.45 -9.55 18.24
N ILE A 34 -10.65 -8.36 18.80
CA ILE A 34 -10.47 -8.12 20.23
C ILE A 34 -11.51 -8.89 21.05
N LEU A 35 -12.75 -8.97 20.57
CA LEU A 35 -13.85 -9.65 21.26
C LEU A 35 -13.72 -11.18 21.24
N CYS A 36 -13.35 -11.78 20.11
CA CYS A 36 -13.25 -13.24 19.98
C CYS A 36 -11.95 -13.80 20.57
N GLU A 37 -10.93 -12.96 20.76
CA GLU A 37 -9.60 -13.33 21.30
C GLU A 37 -8.90 -14.48 20.56
N ASP A 38 -9.31 -14.74 19.31
CA ASP A 38 -8.79 -15.83 18.49
C ASP A 38 -8.62 -15.39 17.03
N LYS A 39 -7.40 -15.56 16.50
CA LYS A 39 -7.05 -15.14 15.13
C LYS A 39 -7.78 -15.96 14.07
N ASN A 40 -7.98 -17.25 14.31
CA ASN A 40 -8.62 -18.15 13.36
C ASN A 40 -10.12 -17.88 13.33
N GLU A 41 -10.75 -17.65 14.49
CA GLU A 41 -12.16 -17.24 14.55
C GLU A 41 -12.36 -15.90 13.84
N PHE A 42 -11.46 -14.93 14.03
CA PHE A 42 -11.48 -13.67 13.28
C PHE A 42 -11.41 -13.88 11.76
N LEU A 43 -10.47 -14.70 11.26
CA LEU A 43 -10.37 -14.97 9.82
C LEU A 43 -11.59 -15.73 9.29
N VAL A 44 -12.16 -16.63 10.08
CA VAL A 44 -13.42 -17.33 9.75
C VAL A 44 -14.58 -16.35 9.70
N PHE A 45 -14.67 -15.40 10.63
CA PHE A 45 -15.68 -14.36 10.65
C PHE A 45 -15.63 -13.50 9.38
N LEU A 46 -14.44 -13.03 8.98
CA LEU A 46 -14.29 -12.27 7.74
C LEU A 46 -14.79 -13.06 6.52
N ARG A 47 -14.44 -14.35 6.42
CA ARG A 47 -14.95 -15.23 5.35
C ARG A 47 -16.46 -15.37 5.41
N LYS A 48 -17.03 -15.62 6.58
CA LYS A 48 -18.49 -15.74 6.75
C LYS A 48 -19.25 -14.49 6.32
N ILE A 49 -18.71 -13.30 6.59
CA ILE A 49 -19.27 -12.05 6.07
C ILE A 49 -19.22 -12.01 4.55
N ILE A 50 -18.10 -12.41 3.94
CA ILE A 50 -17.96 -12.40 2.48
C ILE A 50 -18.93 -13.41 1.82
N ASP A 51 -19.06 -14.60 2.40
CA ASP A 51 -19.81 -15.72 1.83
C ASP A 51 -21.33 -15.57 2.02
N ASN A 52 -21.76 -15.13 3.21
CA ASN A 52 -23.18 -15.11 3.60
C ASN A 52 -23.72 -13.70 3.87
N GLY A 53 -22.84 -12.69 3.87
CA GLY A 53 -23.19 -11.34 4.30
C GLY A 53 -24.17 -10.66 3.37
N SER A 54 -24.29 -11.04 2.09
CA SER A 54 -25.27 -10.46 1.15
C SER A 54 -26.73 -10.60 1.61
N ILE A 55 -27.02 -11.54 2.52
CA ILE A 55 -28.35 -11.72 3.13
C ILE A 55 -28.67 -10.58 4.11
N VAL A 56 -27.66 -10.00 4.76
CA VAL A 56 -27.81 -9.02 5.86
C VAL A 56 -27.25 -7.63 5.47
N ILE A 57 -26.19 -7.61 4.68
CA ILE A 57 -25.47 -6.44 4.18
C ILE A 57 -26.03 -6.10 2.81
N ARG A 58 -26.71 -4.96 2.73
CA ARG A 58 -27.40 -4.50 1.51
C ARG A 58 -26.47 -3.84 0.47
N SER A 59 -25.18 -3.73 0.77
CA SER A 59 -24.20 -3.04 -0.07
C SER A 59 -23.08 -3.98 -0.47
N ASP A 60 -22.94 -4.21 -1.78
CA ASP A 60 -21.81 -4.93 -2.35
C ASP A 60 -20.48 -4.23 -2.05
N GLN A 61 -20.50 -2.92 -1.84
CA GLN A 61 -19.35 -2.13 -1.46
C GLN A 61 -18.83 -2.54 -0.08
N THR A 62 -19.73 -2.74 0.89
CA THR A 62 -19.35 -3.21 2.22
C THR A 62 -18.71 -4.60 2.16
N LEU A 63 -19.27 -5.52 1.35
CA LEU A 63 -18.64 -6.83 1.11
C LEU A 63 -17.24 -6.67 0.49
N GLY A 64 -17.07 -5.71 -0.42
CA GLY A 64 -15.76 -5.33 -0.97
C GLY A 64 -14.74 -4.97 0.11
N TYR A 65 -15.12 -4.14 1.08
CA TYR A 65 -14.25 -3.77 2.19
C TYR A 65 -13.80 -4.99 3.00
N TYR A 66 -14.70 -5.91 3.33
CA TYR A 66 -14.35 -7.14 4.05
C TYR A 66 -13.42 -8.06 3.25
N ARG A 67 -13.58 -8.12 1.91
CA ARG A 67 -12.63 -8.83 1.03
C ARG A 67 -11.23 -8.20 1.08
N ASN A 68 -11.14 -6.88 1.04
CA ASN A 68 -9.87 -6.16 1.12
C ASN A 68 -9.19 -6.37 2.49
N ILE A 69 -9.96 -6.30 3.59
CA ILE A 69 -9.47 -6.57 4.94
C ILE A 69 -8.94 -7.99 5.06
N LEU A 70 -9.69 -9.00 4.59
CA LEU A 70 -9.25 -10.39 4.61
C LEU A 70 -7.97 -10.60 3.79
N ARG A 71 -7.88 -9.99 2.60
CA ARG A 71 -6.68 -10.05 1.75
C ARG A 71 -5.47 -9.44 2.45
N ALA A 72 -5.61 -8.26 3.05
CA ALA A 72 -4.53 -7.61 3.78
C ALA A 72 -4.06 -8.47 4.97
N CYS A 73 -4.99 -9.05 5.73
CA CYS A 73 -4.66 -9.94 6.85
C CYS A 73 -3.90 -11.19 6.38
N ASN A 74 -4.38 -11.87 5.33
CA ASN A 74 -3.71 -13.06 4.81
C ASN A 74 -2.33 -12.76 4.20
N THR A 75 -2.13 -11.54 3.69
CA THR A 75 -0.85 -11.15 3.07
C THR A 75 0.18 -10.79 4.13
N HIS A 76 -0.20 -9.93 5.08
CA HIS A 76 0.73 -9.25 5.98
C HIS A 76 0.77 -9.84 7.39
N LEU A 77 -0.30 -10.51 7.82
CA LEU A 77 -0.45 -11.03 9.18
C LEU A 77 -0.35 -12.55 9.29
N LYS A 78 -0.01 -13.26 8.20
CA LYS A 78 0.05 -14.73 8.17
C LYS A 78 1.00 -15.34 9.22
N ASP A 79 2.08 -14.64 9.55
CA ASP A 79 3.13 -15.11 10.46
C ASP A 79 2.86 -14.70 11.92
N TYR A 80 1.75 -13.98 12.18
CA TYR A 80 1.36 -13.60 13.54
C TYR A 80 0.64 -14.77 14.21
N ASN A 81 1.19 -15.20 15.35
CA ASN A 81 0.77 -16.44 16.01
C ASN A 81 -0.31 -16.25 17.06
N ASN A 82 -0.48 -15.05 17.62
CA ASN A 82 -1.50 -14.75 18.62
C ASN A 82 -2.35 -13.53 18.20
N TYR A 83 -3.55 -13.45 18.78
CA TYR A 83 -4.51 -12.39 18.48
C TYR A 83 -4.06 -11.01 18.97
N LYS A 84 -3.28 -10.93 20.06
CA LYS A 84 -2.86 -9.66 20.69
C LYS A 84 -1.92 -8.88 19.78
N ASP A 85 -0.93 -9.57 19.21
CA ASP A 85 0.02 -8.97 18.29
C ASP A 85 -0.70 -8.56 16.99
N MET A 86 -1.58 -9.44 16.47
CA MET A 86 -2.40 -9.15 15.30
C MET A 86 -3.29 -7.92 15.51
N ALA A 87 -3.96 -7.82 16.67
CA ALA A 87 -4.81 -6.69 17.04
C ALA A 87 -4.00 -5.40 17.22
N ASN A 88 -2.80 -5.48 17.80
CA ASN A 88 -1.92 -4.33 17.95
C ASN A 88 -1.49 -3.78 16.58
N VAL A 89 -1.05 -4.65 15.66
CA VAL A 89 -0.68 -4.24 14.29
C VAL A 89 -1.87 -3.66 13.53
N LEU A 90 -3.04 -4.30 13.56
CA LEU A 90 -4.26 -3.78 12.92
C LEU A 90 -4.69 -2.44 13.53
N GLY A 91 -4.57 -2.28 14.85
CA GLY A 91 -4.87 -1.02 15.54
C GLY A 91 -3.96 0.13 15.10
N TRP A 92 -2.69 -0.15 14.81
CA TRP A 92 -1.79 0.84 14.22
C TRP A 92 -2.08 1.10 12.75
N ALA A 93 -2.39 0.06 11.97
CA ALA A 93 -2.78 0.20 10.57
C ALA A 93 -4.00 1.13 10.43
N ILE A 94 -5.03 0.96 11.26
CA ILE A 94 -6.23 1.81 11.25
C ILE A 94 -5.90 3.28 11.57
N ARG A 95 -5.00 3.53 12.54
CA ARG A 95 -4.52 4.89 12.84
C ARG A 95 -3.81 5.50 11.64
N LEU A 96 -2.97 4.72 10.96
CA LEU A 96 -2.26 5.13 9.75
C LEU A 96 -3.22 5.36 8.57
N MET A 97 -4.27 4.54 8.40
CA MET A 97 -5.29 4.76 7.37
C MET A 97 -5.95 6.14 7.52
N ARG A 98 -6.33 6.52 8.75
CA ARG A 98 -6.90 7.84 9.06
C ARG A 98 -5.91 8.95 8.70
N TYR A 99 -4.65 8.80 9.10
CA TYR A 99 -3.60 9.77 8.80
C TYR A 99 -3.36 9.90 7.28
N TYR A 100 -3.26 8.80 6.54
CA TYR A 100 -3.01 8.83 5.09
C TYR A 100 -4.16 9.45 4.31
N ARG A 101 -5.39 9.16 4.69
CA ARG A 101 -6.57 9.80 4.10
C ARG A 101 -6.61 11.30 4.39
N ALA A 102 -6.29 11.72 5.61
CA ALA A 102 -6.29 13.13 6.00
C ALA A 102 -5.15 13.94 5.38
N SER A 103 -3.97 13.36 5.24
CA SER A 103 -2.76 14.04 4.74
C SER A 103 -2.57 13.93 3.22
N GLY A 104 -3.37 13.10 2.53
CA GLY A 104 -3.13 12.75 1.14
C GLY A 104 -1.81 12.00 0.92
N TYR A 105 -1.29 11.32 1.95
CA TYR A 105 0.03 10.70 1.96
C TYR A 105 0.28 9.79 0.76
N ILE A 106 -0.69 8.96 0.38
CA ILE A 106 -0.56 8.01 -0.74
C ILE A 106 -0.39 8.77 -2.06
N ALA A 107 -1.28 9.71 -2.36
CA ALA A 107 -1.20 10.54 -3.56
C ALA A 107 0.10 11.36 -3.62
N ASN A 108 0.61 11.84 -2.48
CA ASN A 108 1.87 12.56 -2.42
C ASN A 108 3.09 11.65 -2.60
N ALA A 109 3.02 10.41 -2.10
CA ALA A 109 4.06 9.40 -2.28
C ALA A 109 4.17 8.97 -3.75
N GLU A 110 3.04 8.75 -4.42
CA GLU A 110 2.98 8.41 -5.85
C GLU A 110 3.60 9.51 -6.73
N LYS A 111 3.20 10.78 -6.52
CA LYS A 111 3.80 11.94 -7.22
C LYS A 111 5.31 12.06 -7.02
N THR A 112 5.81 11.67 -5.85
CA THR A 112 7.26 11.71 -5.56
C THR A 112 8.01 10.60 -6.29
N ILE A 113 7.37 9.45 -6.54
CA ILE A 113 7.96 8.34 -7.31
C ILE A 113 7.98 8.70 -8.79
N GLU A 114 6.88 9.20 -9.34
CA GLU A 114 6.80 9.69 -10.72
C GLU A 114 7.87 10.76 -11.01
N ALA A 115 8.01 11.75 -10.14
CA ALA A 115 9.03 12.79 -10.29
C ALA A 115 10.48 12.25 -10.27
N LYS A 116 10.73 11.12 -9.59
CA LYS A 116 12.05 10.48 -9.55
C LYS A 116 12.32 9.60 -10.76
N ASP A 117 11.29 9.05 -11.37
CA ASP A 117 11.42 8.25 -12.59
C ASP A 117 11.55 9.16 -13.83
N ASP A 118 10.90 10.32 -13.83
CA ASP A 118 11.10 11.38 -14.83
C ASP A 118 12.53 11.96 -14.80
N ASP A 119 13.13 12.11 -13.61
CA ASP A 119 14.51 12.60 -13.48
C ASP A 119 15.55 11.57 -13.96
N LYS A 120 15.25 10.27 -13.85
CA LYS A 120 16.08 9.19 -14.42
C LYS A 120 15.97 9.04 -15.94
N GLN A 121 14.94 9.60 -16.57
CA GLN A 121 14.72 9.51 -18.02
C GLN A 121 15.26 10.71 -18.81
N LYS A 122 15.85 11.73 -18.18
CA LYS A 122 16.60 12.76 -18.91
C LYS A 122 17.93 12.17 -19.41
N PRO A 123 18.15 12.02 -20.74
CA PRO A 123 19.48 11.68 -21.22
C PRO A 123 20.43 12.82 -20.87
N ASP A 124 21.57 12.46 -20.27
CA ASP A 124 22.66 13.38 -19.95
C ASP A 124 23.09 14.14 -21.22
N GLN A 125 22.61 15.38 -21.36
CA GLN A 125 22.93 16.27 -22.48
C GLN A 125 24.37 16.82 -22.41
N LYS A 126 25.28 16.22 -21.63
CA LYS A 126 26.69 16.66 -21.58
C LYS A 126 27.64 15.84 -22.46
N GLY A 127 27.17 14.80 -23.17
CA GLY A 127 28.02 13.97 -24.04
C GLY A 127 28.09 14.36 -25.53
N SER A 128 27.13 15.11 -26.07
CA SER A 128 26.99 15.27 -27.54
C SER A 128 27.80 16.42 -28.16
N SER A 129 28.43 17.28 -27.34
CA SER A 129 29.16 18.46 -27.84
C SER A 129 30.57 18.12 -28.36
N TYR A 130 31.24 17.12 -27.78
CA TYR A 130 32.63 16.80 -28.15
C TYR A 130 32.75 15.97 -29.44
N LEU A 131 31.78 15.09 -29.74
CA LEU A 131 31.81 14.29 -30.96
C LEU A 131 31.41 15.10 -32.21
N GLY A 132 30.52 16.09 -32.06
CA GLY A 132 30.12 16.98 -33.16
C GLY A 132 31.26 17.86 -33.68
N ASN A 133 32.13 18.34 -32.78
CA ASN A 133 33.26 19.18 -33.15
C ASN A 133 34.43 18.38 -33.73
N LEU A 134 34.67 17.15 -33.25
CA LEU A 134 35.75 16.29 -33.76
C LEU A 134 35.49 15.79 -35.20
N LEU A 135 34.22 15.52 -35.53
CA LEU A 135 33.82 15.11 -36.89
C LEU A 135 33.91 16.27 -37.90
N MET A 136 33.59 17.50 -37.48
CA MET A 136 33.73 18.69 -38.33
C MET A 136 35.20 19.06 -38.60
N ASP A 137 36.08 18.92 -37.60
CA ASP A 137 37.51 19.19 -37.77
C ASP A 137 38.23 18.14 -38.64
N ALA A 138 37.80 16.87 -38.57
CA ALA A 138 38.32 15.81 -39.44
C ALA A 138 37.89 15.98 -40.91
N MET A 139 36.69 16.53 -41.15
CA MET A 139 36.20 16.81 -42.50
C MET A 139 36.86 18.02 -43.16
N LYS A 140 37.32 19.01 -42.37
CA LYS A 140 38.06 20.18 -42.90
C LYS A 140 39.49 19.88 -43.34
N LYS A 141 40.13 18.83 -42.79
CA LYS A 141 41.53 18.47 -43.12
C LYS A 141 41.71 17.64 -44.39
N LYS A 142 40.63 17.17 -45.03
CA LYS A 142 40.72 16.37 -46.28
C LYS A 142 40.60 17.18 -47.58
N ASN A 143 40.39 18.50 -47.50
CA ASN A 143 40.27 19.38 -48.67
C ASN A 143 41.37 20.45 -48.74
N LYS A 144 42.61 20.12 -48.36
CA LYS A 144 43.76 21.00 -48.58
C LYS A 144 44.99 20.20 -48.97
#